data_AF-A0A0G1MQP3-F1
#
_entry.id   AF-A0A0G1MQP3-F1
#
_cell.length_a   1.000
_cell.length_b   1.000
_cell.length_c   1.000
_cell.angle_alpha   90.00
_cell.angle_beta   90.00
_cell.angle_gamma   90.00
#
_symmetry.space_group_name_H-M   'P 1'
#
loop_
_entity.id
_entity.type
_entity.pdbx_description
1 polymer ?
#
loop_
_entity_poly.entity_id
_entity_poly.type
_entity_poly.pdbx_seq_one_letter_code
_entity_poly.pdbx_strand_id
1 'polypeptide(L)' 'MEVIYPITIMDLQNDAIKRIGRELNDDELHTAKKCVEWGLSSIIDITLKSAIEEAVDKN' A
#
# COMPACT_ATOMS: atom_id res chain seq x y z
N MET A 1 -13.83 2.78 -13.57
CA MET A 1 -13.15 1.91 -12.59
C MET A 1 -12.95 2.77 -11.36
N GLU A 2 -13.66 2.48 -10.27
CA GLU A 2 -13.43 3.16 -8.99
C GLU A 2 -12.46 2.32 -8.19
N VAL A 3 -11.35 2.92 -7.78
CA VAL A 3 -10.30 2.24 -7.02
C VAL A 3 -10.18 2.96 -5.68
N ILE A 4 -10.34 2.20 -4.59
CA ILE A 4 -10.25 2.75 -3.23
C ILE A 4 -8.79 3.01 -2.85
N TYR A 5 -7.85 2.14 -3.25
CA TYR A 5 -6.43 2.32 -2.95
C TYR A 5 -5.48 1.52 -3.87
N PRO A 6 -5.00 2.08 -5.00
CA PRO A 6 -3.93 1.50 -5.79
C PRO A 6 -2.56 2.06 -5.37
N ILE A 7 -1.57 1.20 -5.11
CA ILE A 7 -0.16 1.60 -5.09
C ILE A 7 0.51 1.02 -6.34
N THR A 8 1.10 1.89 -7.15
CA THR A 8 1.90 1.47 -8.30
C THR A 8 3.38 1.38 -7.94
N ILE A 9 4.15 0.67 -8.77
CA ILE A 9 5.62 0.67 -8.67
C ILE A 9 6.19 2.09 -8.80
N MET A 10 5.57 2.93 -9.62
CA MET A 10 5.97 4.33 -9.78
C MET A 10 5.78 5.13 -8.49
N ASP A 11 4.70 4.89 -7.76
CA ASP A 11 4.48 5.53 -6.44
C ASP A 11 5.57 5.14 -5.45
N LEU A 12 5.94 3.85 -5.42
CA LEU A 12 7.00 3.33 -4.58
C LEU A 12 8.38 3.93 -4.94
N GLN A 13 8.68 4.04 -6.24
CA GLN A 13 9.93 4.66 -6.72
C GLN A 13 9.97 6.17 -6.43
N ASN A 14 8.86 6.88 -6.63
CA ASN A 14 8.76 8.30 -6.30
C ASN A 14 8.97 8.55 -4.80
N ASP A 15 8.46 7.68 -3.94
CA ASP A 15 8.68 7.78 -2.49
C ASP A 15 10.13 7.46 -2.12
N ALA A 16 10.77 6.51 -2.80
CA ALA A 16 12.20 6.25 -2.66
C ALA A 16 13.05 7.47 -3.03
N ILE A 17 12.78 8.11 -4.18
CA ILE A 17 13.47 9.33 -4.58
C ILE A 17 13.33 10.41 -3.51
N LYS A 18 12.14 10.61 -2.95
CA LYS A 18 11.91 11.60 -1.88
C LYS A 18 12.67 11.30 -0.59
N ARG A 19 12.83 10.02 -0.22
CA ARG A 19 13.43 9.62 1.07
C ARG A 19 14.94 9.40 1.02
N ILE A 20 15.44 8.83 -0.07
CA ILE A 20 16.84 8.41 -0.21
C ILE A 20 17.55 9.09 -1.39
N GLY A 21 16.86 9.95 -2.15
CA GLY A 21 17.45 10.76 -3.22
C GLY A 21 17.68 10.03 -4.54
N ARG A 22 17.23 8.78 -4.68
CA ARG A 22 17.34 7.97 -5.91
C ARG A 22 16.25 6.91 -6.00
N GLU A 23 16.11 6.32 -7.17
CA GLU A 23 15.33 5.11 -7.38
C GLU A 23 15.97 3.90 -6.69
N LEU A 24 15.13 2.96 -6.27
CA LEU A 24 15.51 1.63 -5.84
C LEU A 24 16.03 0.86 -7.06
N ASN A 25 17.12 0.13 -6.89
CA ASN A 25 17.55 -0.86 -7.88
C ASN A 25 16.64 -2.09 -7.84
N ASP A 26 16.86 -3.05 -8.75
CA ASP A 26 15.97 -4.22 -8.90
C ASP A 26 15.81 -5.06 -7.61
N ASP A 27 16.91 -5.29 -6.88
CA ASP A 27 16.89 -6.07 -5.64
C ASP A 27 16.19 -5.33 -4.49
N GLU A 28 16.47 -4.03 -4.38
CA GLU A 28 15.83 -3.13 -3.42
C GLU A 28 14.33 -3.00 -3.70
N LEU A 29 13.96 -2.84 -4.97
CA LEU A 29 12.58 -2.71 -5.42
C LEU A 29 11.81 -4.01 -5.17
N HIS A 30 12.42 -5.17 -5.46
CA HIS A 30 11.82 -6.48 -5.17
C HIS A 30 11.56 -6.66 -3.68
N THR A 31 12.52 -6.27 -2.84
CA THR A 31 12.39 -6.33 -1.38
C THR A 31 11.30 -5.38 -0.89
N ALA A 32 11.32 -4.12 -1.34
CA ALA A 32 10.34 -3.11 -0.96
C ALA A 32 8.93 -3.51 -1.39
N LYS A 33 8.77 -4.04 -2.61
CA LYS A 33 7.50 -4.56 -3.12
C LYS A 33 6.93 -5.64 -2.21
N LYS A 34 7.74 -6.64 -1.84
CA LYS A 34 7.29 -7.70 -0.92
C LYS A 34 6.85 -7.15 0.44
N CYS A 35 7.62 -6.21 0.99
CA CYS A 35 7.26 -5.57 2.27
C CYS A 35 5.95 -4.80 2.18
N VAL A 36 5.73 -4.05 1.10
CA VAL A 36 4.49 -3.31 0.85
C VAL A 36 3.31 -4.26 0.67
N GLU A 37 3.46 -5.33 -0.12
CA GLU A 37 2.40 -6.34 -0.33
C GLU A 37 1.97 -6.99 0.98
N TRP A 38 2.92 -7.41 1.81
CA TRP A 38 2.63 -8.02 3.11
C TRP A 38 1.97 -7.02 4.08
N GLY A 39 2.53 -5.82 4.21
CA GLY A 39 2.00 -4.80 5.10
C GLY A 39 0.59 -4.36 4.72
N LEU A 40 0.34 -4.15 3.42
CA LEU A 40 -0.99 -3.80 2.92
C LEU A 40 -1.98 -4.94 3.08
N SER A 41 -1.59 -6.19 2.79
CA SER A 41 -2.51 -7.32 2.94
C SER A 41 -3.03 -7.43 4.38
N SER A 42 -2.17 -7.20 5.39
CA SER A 42 -2.59 -7.23 6.79
C SER A 42 -3.48 -6.05 7.15
N ILE A 43 -3.12 -4.83 6.72
CA ILE A 43 -3.87 -3.63 7.11
C ILE A 43 -5.20 -3.51 6.38
N ILE A 44 -5.27 -3.92 5.10
CA ILE A 44 -6.47 -3.81 4.26
C ILE A 44 -7.58 -4.71 4.82
N ASP A 45 -7.27 -5.94 5.23
CA ASP A 45 -8.27 -6.84 5.81
C ASP A 45 -8.93 -6.21 7.05
N ILE A 46 -8.11 -5.73 7.99
CA ILE A 46 -8.57 -5.03 9.20
C ILE A 46 -9.37 -3.77 8.83
N THR A 47 -8.85 -2.95 7.92
CA THR A 47 -9.46 -1.66 7.54
C THR A 47 -10.81 -1.85 6.88
N LEU A 48 -10.91 -2.81 5.94
CA LEU A 48 -12.17 -3.11 5.25
C LEU A 48 -13.19 -3.67 6.24
N LYS A 49 -12.78 -4.58 7.12
CA LYS A 49 -13.66 -5.12 8.15
C LYS A 49 -14.21 -3.99 9.04
N SER A 50 -13.35 -3.16 9.61
CA SER A 50 -13.77 -2.06 10.48
C SER A 50 -14.64 -1.02 9.74
N ALA A 51 -14.32 -0.72 8.48
CA ALA A 51 -15.11 0.20 7.67
C ALA A 51 -16.52 -0.35 7.38
N ILE A 52 -16.64 -1.65 7.11
CA ILE A 52 -17.93 -2.32 6.92
C ILE A 52 -18.70 -2.33 8.24
N GLU A 53 -18.08 -2.76 9.34
CA GLU A 53 -18.69 -2.79 10.68
C GLU A 53 -19.26 -1.42 11.07
N GLU A 54 -18.46 -0.37 10.98
CA GLU A 54 -18.91 1.01 11.27
C GLU A 54 -20.04 1.49 10.34
N ALA A 55 -20.02 1.08 9.07
CA ALA A 55 -21.06 1.46 8.11
C ALA A 55 -22.40 0.77 8.39
N VAL A 56 -22.38 -0.46 8.94
CA VAL A 56 -23.60 -1.23 9.23
C VAL A 56 -24.13 -1.02 10.66
N ASP A 57 -23.28 -0.71 11.63
CA ASP A 57 -23.66 -0.46 13.04
C ASP A 57 -24.38 0.88 13.26
N LYS A 58 -24.43 1.76 12.25
CA LYS A 58 -25.14 3.05 12.30
C LYS A 58 -26.63 2.99 11.90
N ASN A 59 -27.24 1.81 11.84
CA ASN A 59 -28.70 1.65 11.68
C ASN A 59 -29.41 1.32 12.99
#